data_AF-A0A0Q5Q4R2-F1
#
_entry.id   AF-A0A0Q5Q4R2-F1
#
_cell.length_a   1.000
_cell.length_b   1.000
_cell.length_c   1.000
_cell.angle_alpha   90.00
_cell.angle_beta   90.00
_cell.angle_gamma   90.00
#
_symmetry.space_group_name_H-M   'P 1'
#
loop_
_entity.id
_entity.type
_entity.pdbx_description
1 polymer ?
#
loop_
_entity_poly.entity_id
_entity_poly.type
_entity_poly.pdbx_seq_one_letter_code
_entity_poly.pdbx_strand_id
1 'polypeptide(L)'
;MEIHEHSPKDSGKALRVLKSRRISFRYRSPKDDSKVMMKLEQLTQSHPREGLWKYYYPLRNRGEKINNKRLHRIYKEMKLSLRRKVKKRLPARVKTPLEVPEISTHTWSIDFMSDVMCSQTVESSAVLM
;
A
#
# COMPACT_ATOMS: atom_id res chain seq x y z
N MET A 1 -31.72 4.16 4.64
CA MET A 1 -31.88 2.80 5.20
C MET A 1 -30.87 2.63 6.32
N GLU A 2 -31.23 3.06 7.52
CA GLU A 2 -30.39 2.91 8.71
C GLU A 2 -30.36 1.43 9.08
N ILE A 3 -29.18 0.80 8.98
CA ILE A 3 -28.98 -0.54 9.52
C ILE A 3 -28.91 -0.37 11.04
N HIS A 4 -30.07 -0.39 11.71
CA HIS A 4 -30.09 -0.68 13.14
C HIS A 4 -29.58 -2.12 13.30
N GLU A 5 -28.28 -2.26 13.59
CA GLU A 5 -27.67 -3.51 14.04
C GLU A 5 -28.43 -3.99 15.29
N HIS A 6 -29.41 -4.85 15.08
CA HIS A 6 -30.12 -5.49 16.18
C HIS A 6 -29.14 -6.47 16.84
N SER A 7 -28.59 -6.07 18.00
CA SER A 7 -27.69 -6.93 18.76
C SER A 7 -28.39 -8.26 19.05
N PRO A 8 -27.83 -9.41 18.67
CA PRO A 8 -28.48 -10.70 18.88
C PRO A 8 -28.72 -10.89 20.38
N LYS A 9 -29.97 -11.25 20.73
CA LYS A 9 -30.44 -11.38 22.12
C LYS A 9 -29.58 -12.34 22.96
N ASP A 10 -28.87 -13.28 22.31
CA ASP A 10 -27.97 -14.25 22.94
C ASP A 10 -26.48 -13.85 23.00
N SER A 11 -26.11 -12.62 22.59
CA SER A 11 -24.72 -12.12 22.60
C SER A 11 -24.03 -12.30 23.96
N GLY A 12 -24.78 -12.23 25.06
CA GLY A 12 -24.27 -12.46 26.41
C GLY A 12 -23.76 -13.89 26.68
N LYS A 13 -24.36 -14.91 26.06
CA LYS A 13 -23.90 -16.31 26.16
C LYS A 13 -22.64 -16.52 25.32
N ALA A 14 -22.62 -15.99 24.11
CA ALA A 14 -21.47 -16.06 23.21
C ALA A 14 -20.23 -15.36 23.80
N LEU A 15 -20.39 -14.16 24.39
CA LEU A 15 -19.29 -13.42 25.03
C LEU A 15 -18.70 -14.14 26.24
N ARG A 16 -19.50 -14.95 26.95
CA ARG A 16 -19.03 -15.78 28.06
C ARG A 16 -18.11 -16.90 27.58
N VAL A 17 -18.46 -17.56 26.47
CA VAL A 17 -17.62 -18.58 25.83
C VAL A 17 -16.29 -17.98 25.36
N LEU A 18 -16.34 -16.78 24.76
CA LEU A 18 -15.16 -16.05 24.27
C LEU A 18 -14.35 -15.33 25.37
N LYS A 19 -14.75 -15.46 26.64
CA LYS A 19 -14.14 -14.76 27.80
C LYS A 19 -13.95 -13.26 27.58
N SER A 20 -14.88 -12.61 26.86
CA SER A 20 -14.83 -11.17 26.57
C SER A 20 -15.92 -10.40 27.32
N ARG A 21 -15.63 -9.15 27.70
CA ARG A 21 -16.57 -8.30 28.43
C ARG A 21 -17.65 -7.74 27.50
N ARG A 22 -18.89 -7.64 28.00
CA ARG A 22 -20.02 -7.08 27.23
C ARG A 22 -19.82 -5.61 26.80
N ILE A 23 -19.02 -4.85 27.55
CA ILE A 23 -18.80 -3.43 27.27
C ILE A 23 -17.88 -3.23 26.06
N SER A 24 -16.89 -4.12 25.88
CA SER A 24 -15.96 -4.02 24.74
C SER A 24 -16.67 -4.34 23.42
N PHE A 25 -17.65 -5.25 23.45
CA PHE A 25 -18.47 -5.56 22.28
C PHE A 25 -19.44 -4.43 21.90
N ARG A 26 -19.94 -3.67 22.89
CA ARG A 26 -20.85 -2.54 22.66
C ARG A 26 -20.14 -1.22 22.39
N TYR A 27 -18.81 -1.18 22.47
CA TYR A 27 -18.06 0.04 22.27
C TYR A 27 -18.07 0.43 20.79
N ARG A 28 -18.70 1.57 20.49
CA ARG A 28 -18.62 2.23 19.19
C ARG A 28 -17.85 3.54 19.38
N SER A 29 -16.82 3.75 18.56
CA SER A 29 -16.08 5.02 18.63
C SER A 29 -17.00 6.15 18.16
N PRO A 30 -17.21 7.23 18.94
CA PRO A 30 -18.10 8.33 18.58
C PRO A 30 -17.49 9.32 17.55
N LYS A 31 -16.34 8.98 16.95
CA LYS A 31 -15.62 9.90 16.07
C LYS A 31 -16.15 9.81 14.65
N ASP A 32 -16.53 10.96 14.09
CA ASP A 32 -16.93 11.07 12.69
C ASP A 32 -15.72 10.91 11.76
N ASP A 33 -15.75 9.87 10.93
CA ASP A 33 -14.71 9.52 9.95
C ASP A 33 -15.00 10.07 8.55
N SER A 34 -16.18 10.66 8.32
CA SER A 34 -16.66 11.08 7.00
C SER A 34 -15.70 12.04 6.30
N LYS A 35 -15.16 13.03 7.05
CA LYS A 35 -14.19 14.00 6.51
C LYS A 35 -12.89 13.34 6.03
N VAL A 36 -12.44 12.29 6.73
CA VAL A 36 -11.21 11.58 6.38
C VAL A 36 -11.46 10.65 5.20
N MET A 37 -12.61 9.99 5.16
CA MET A 37 -13.03 9.15 4.03
C MET A 37 -13.08 9.95 2.73
N MET A 38 -13.73 11.12 2.73
CA MET A 38 -13.83 11.98 1.55
C MET A 38 -12.46 12.42 1.01
N LYS A 39 -11.53 12.78 1.91
CA LYS A 39 -10.16 13.15 1.51
C LYS A 39 -9.37 11.97 0.97
N LEU A 40 -9.54 10.79 1.58
CA LEU A 40 -8.90 9.57 1.12
C LEU A 40 -9.42 9.17 -0.26
N GLU A 41 -10.72 9.33 -0.50
CA GLU A 41 -11.36 9.07 -1.79
C GLU A 41 -10.78 9.96 -2.89
N GLN A 42 -10.64 11.26 -2.64
CA GLN A 42 -9.98 12.20 -3.57
C GLN A 42 -8.52 11.80 -3.88
N LEU A 43 -7.77 11.37 -2.86
CA LEU A 43 -6.39 10.89 -3.05
C LEU A 43 -6.33 9.58 -3.83
N THR A 44 -7.27 8.67 -3.60
CA THR A 44 -7.33 7.40 -4.32
C THR A 44 -7.71 7.59 -5.80
N GLN A 45 -8.58 8.56 -6.10
CA GLN A 45 -8.96 8.88 -7.47
C GLN A 45 -7.78 9.48 -8.26
N SER A 46 -6.99 10.34 -7.61
CA SER A 46 -5.80 10.93 -8.24
C SER A 46 -4.63 9.95 -8.36
N HIS A 47 -4.42 9.10 -7.36
CA HIS A 47 -3.27 8.19 -7.28
C HIS A 47 -3.70 6.75 -6.95
N PRO A 48 -4.31 6.00 -7.89
CA PRO A 48 -4.95 4.71 -7.59
C PRO A 48 -3.98 3.57 -7.25
N ARG A 49 -2.69 3.71 -7.57
CA ARG A 49 -1.65 2.68 -7.32
C ARG A 49 -0.84 2.93 -6.05
N GLU A 50 -1.18 3.95 -5.29
CA GLU A 50 -0.45 4.33 -4.09
C GLU A 50 -0.93 3.61 -2.83
N GLY A 51 0.01 3.34 -1.92
CA GLY A 51 -0.28 2.69 -0.65
C GLY A 51 -0.63 3.66 0.46
N LEU A 52 -1.10 3.13 1.59
CA LEU A 52 -1.48 3.89 2.79
C LEU A 52 -0.50 5.01 3.16
N TRP A 53 0.82 4.72 3.19
CA TRP A 53 1.84 5.69 3.58
C TRP A 53 1.92 6.88 2.64
N LYS A 54 1.73 6.64 1.34
CA LYS A 54 1.72 7.69 0.33
C LYS A 54 0.50 8.60 0.43
N TYR A 55 -0.62 8.11 0.99
CA TYR A 55 -1.74 8.98 1.38
C TYR A 55 -1.54 9.67 2.72
N TYR A 56 -0.86 9.03 3.68
CA TYR A 56 -0.63 9.57 5.01
C TYR A 56 0.24 10.83 5.03
N TYR A 57 1.37 10.82 4.31
CA TYR A 57 2.31 11.95 4.34
C TYR A 57 1.74 13.26 3.76
N PRO A 58 1.05 13.26 2.59
CA PRO A 58 0.40 14.45 2.07
C PRO A 58 -0.66 15.03 3.03
N LEU A 59 -1.45 14.17 3.68
CA LEU A 59 -2.42 14.61 4.69
C LEU A 59 -1.73 15.31 5.86
N ARG A 60 -0.63 14.73 6.36
CA ARG A 60 0.16 15.34 7.44
C ARG A 60 0.80 16.66 7.02
N ASN A 61 1.31 16.75 5.79
CA ASN A 61 1.93 17.97 5.26
C ASN A 61 0.91 19.10 5.07
N ARG A 62 -0.36 18.78 4.78
CA ARG A 62 -1.48 19.75 4.75
C ARG A 62 -1.94 20.20 6.14
N GLY A 63 -1.30 19.73 7.22
CA GLY A 63 -1.64 20.07 8.60
C GLY A 63 -2.71 19.19 9.26
N GLU A 64 -3.19 18.16 8.57
CA GLU A 64 -4.16 17.21 9.14
C GLU A 64 -3.45 16.30 10.15
N LYS A 65 -3.62 16.59 11.45
CA LYS A 65 -3.08 15.74 12.53
C LYS A 65 -3.95 14.49 12.73
N ILE A 66 -3.98 13.60 11.73
CA ILE A 66 -4.67 12.31 11.81
C ILE A 66 -3.68 11.27 12.35
N ASN A 67 -4.06 10.53 13.38
CA ASN A 67 -3.27 9.38 13.84
C ASN A 67 -3.23 8.30 12.74
N ASN A 68 -2.05 7.78 12.43
CA ASN A 68 -1.85 6.68 11.49
C ASN A 68 -2.80 5.49 11.76
N LYS A 69 -2.97 5.08 13.02
CA LYS A 69 -3.86 3.97 13.38
C LYS A 69 -5.31 4.20 12.94
N ARG A 70 -5.77 5.46 13.02
CA ARG A 70 -7.11 5.85 12.56
C ARG A 70 -7.21 5.80 11.05
N LEU A 71 -6.21 6.33 10.35
CA LEU A 71 -6.18 6.30 8.88
C LEU A 71 -6.15 4.87 8.35
N HIS A 72 -5.34 3.99 8.96
CA HIS A 72 -5.29 2.58 8.60
C HIS A 72 -6.65 1.89 8.77
N ARG A 73 -7.39 2.16 9.86
CA ARG A 73 -8.72 1.57 10.06
C ARG A 73 -9.65 1.95 8.92
N ILE A 74 -9.74 3.24 8.62
CA ILE A 74 -10.60 3.77 7.55
C ILE A 74 -10.17 3.21 6.19
N TYR A 75 -8.87 3.19 5.90
CA TYR A 75 -8.32 2.62 4.67
C TYR A 75 -8.71 1.14 4.47
N LYS A 76 -8.72 0.36 5.56
CA LYS A 76 -9.15 -1.04 5.55
C LYS A 76 -10.67 -1.18 5.38
N GLU A 77 -11.46 -0.33 6.05
CA GLU A 77 -12.92 -0.27 5.90
C GLU A 77 -13.33 0.07 4.45
N MET A 78 -12.60 0.98 3.80
CA MET A 78 -12.79 1.34 2.38
C MET A 78 -12.24 0.30 1.39
N LYS A 79 -11.65 -0.81 1.87
CA LYS A 79 -11.09 -1.90 1.03
C LYS A 79 -10.06 -1.43 -0.01
N LEU A 80 -9.31 -0.36 0.28
CA LEU A 80 -8.33 0.24 -0.63
C LEU A 80 -6.99 -0.51 -0.70
N SER A 81 -6.89 -1.67 -0.05
CA SER A 81 -5.64 -2.45 0.00
C SER A 81 -5.28 -2.99 -1.37
N LEU A 82 -4.22 -2.46 -1.96
CA LEU A 82 -3.67 -2.94 -3.22
C LEU A 82 -3.11 -4.35 -3.05
N ARG A 83 -3.65 -5.30 -3.85
CA ARG A 83 -3.11 -6.66 -3.89
C ARG A 83 -1.73 -6.64 -4.55
N ARG A 84 -0.70 -7.02 -3.80
CA ARG A 84 0.65 -7.20 -4.35
C ARG A 84 0.60 -8.31 -5.40
N LYS A 85 0.99 -8.00 -6.65
CA LYS A 85 1.18 -9.02 -7.68
C LYS A 85 2.39 -9.87 -7.29
N VAL A 86 2.19 -11.17 -7.15
CA VAL A 86 3.29 -12.11 -6.92
C VAL A 86 4.12 -12.19 -8.21
N LYS A 87 5.45 -12.17 -8.09
CA LYS A 87 6.34 -12.42 -9.23
C LYS A 87 6.01 -13.82 -9.77
N LYS A 88 5.51 -13.90 -11.01
CA LYS A 88 5.33 -15.20 -11.68
C LYS A 88 6.71 -15.83 -11.84
N ARG A 89 6.85 -17.09 -11.47
CA ARG A 89 8.06 -17.84 -11.81
C ARG A 89 8.11 -17.94 -13.33
N LEU A 90 9.15 -17.40 -13.93
CA LEU A 90 9.44 -17.67 -15.33
C LEU A 90 9.78 -19.17 -15.46
N PRO A 91 9.42 -19.83 -16.57
CA PRO A 91 9.85 -21.19 -16.83
C PRO A 91 11.39 -21.25 -16.72
N ALA A 92 11.91 -22.36 -16.19
CA ALA A 92 13.34 -22.55 -16.09
C ALA A 92 13.95 -22.46 -17.50
N ARG A 93 14.93 -21.55 -17.68
CA ARG A 93 15.68 -21.45 -18.94
C ARG A 93 16.32 -22.81 -19.24
N VAL A 94 16.08 -23.35 -20.43
CA VAL A 94 16.82 -24.52 -20.92
C VAL A 94 18.29 -24.10 -21.02
N LYS A 95 19.15 -24.70 -20.20
CA LYS A 95 20.59 -24.41 -20.23
C LYS A 95 21.16 -25.09 -21.47
N THR A 96 21.49 -24.32 -22.49
CA THR A 96 22.31 -24.80 -23.60
C THR A 96 23.75 -24.96 -23.10
N PRO A 97 24.42 -26.08 -23.38
CA PRO A 97 25.83 -26.23 -23.05
C PRO A 97 26.64 -25.13 -23.76
N LEU A 98 27.67 -24.60 -23.09
CA LEU A 98 28.61 -23.66 -23.72
C LEU A 98 29.49 -24.43 -24.70
N GLU A 99 29.53 -23.97 -25.94
CA GLU A 99 30.45 -24.51 -26.94
C GLU A 99 31.88 -24.05 -26.63
N VAL A 100 32.81 -24.99 -26.56
CA VAL A 100 34.24 -24.71 -26.40
C VAL A 100 34.84 -24.61 -27.80
N PRO A 101 35.35 -23.45 -28.23
CA PRO A 101 35.97 -23.32 -29.54
C PRO A 101 37.29 -24.08 -29.59
N GLU A 102 37.57 -24.73 -30.73
CA GLU A 102 38.82 -25.47 -30.96
C GLU A 102 40.03 -24.54 -31.17
N ILE A 103 39.77 -23.29 -31.56
CA ILE A 103 40.81 -22.30 -31.94
C ILE A 103 40.63 -21.04 -31.09
N SER A 104 41.74 -20.45 -30.64
CA SER A 104 41.72 -19.15 -29.95
C SER A 104 41.16 -18.05 -30.85
N THR A 105 40.42 -17.09 -30.27
CA THR A 105 39.82 -15.93 -30.98
C THR A 105 38.61 -16.25 -31.88
N HIS A 106 38.13 -17.49 -31.92
CA HIS A 106 36.94 -17.88 -32.71
C HIS A 106 35.63 -17.23 -32.21
N THR A 107 35.51 -16.98 -30.90
CA THR A 107 34.29 -16.43 -30.29
C THR A 107 34.60 -15.15 -29.52
N TRP A 108 33.88 -14.07 -29.84
CA TRP A 108 34.00 -12.78 -29.17
C TRP A 108 32.73 -12.55 -28.35
N SER A 109 32.90 -12.24 -27.07
CA SER A 109 31.79 -11.82 -26.21
C SER A 109 31.84 -10.31 -26.06
N ILE A 110 30.67 -9.66 -26.14
CA ILE A 110 30.52 -8.25 -25.84
C ILE A 110 29.70 -8.15 -24.57
N ASP A 111 30.21 -7.44 -23.57
CA ASP A 111 29.50 -7.15 -22.33
C ASP A 111 29.14 -5.67 -22.30
N PHE A 112 27.88 -5.35 -21.97
CA PHE A 112 27.41 -3.97 -21.90
C PHE A 112 27.32 -3.56 -20.44
N MET A 113 28.25 -2.71 -20.02
CA MET A 113 28.24 -2.15 -18.67
C MET A 113 27.45 -0.83 -18.69
N SER A 114 26.25 -0.83 -18.11
CA SER A 114 25.46 0.39 -17.96
C SER A 114 25.82 1.09 -16.65
N ASP A 115 26.54 2.20 -16.71
CA ASP A 115 26.71 3.08 -15.56
C ASP A 115 25.46 3.96 -15.42
N VAL A 116 24.76 3.83 -14.29
CA VAL A 116 23.57 4.63 -13.99
C VAL A 116 24.02 5.84 -13.17
N MET A 117 24.59 6.83 -13.85
CA MET A 117 24.87 8.12 -13.21
C MET A 117 23.53 8.80 -12.90
N CYS A 118 23.17 8.84 -11.62
CA CYS A 118 22.03 9.58 -11.11
C CYS A 118 22.27 11.07 -11.39
N SER A 119 21.59 11.62 -12.40
CA SER A 119 21.59 13.06 -12.65
C SER A 119 20.99 13.76 -11.44
N GLN A 120 21.82 14.43 -10.64
CA GLN A 120 21.34 15.35 -9.63
C GLN A 120 20.69 16.53 -10.36
N THR A 121 19.36 16.53 -10.43
CA THR A 121 18.59 17.73 -10.78
C THR A 121 18.87 18.77 -9.70
N VAL A 122 19.73 19.74 -10.00
CA VAL A 122 19.77 21.00 -9.29
C VAL A 122 18.46 21.72 -9.61
N GLU A 123 17.55 21.78 -8.64
CA GLU A 123 16.41 22.70 -8.71
C GLU A 123 16.96 24.13 -8.68
N SER A 124 17.09 24.75 -9.85
CA SER A 124 17.17 26.20 -9.96
C SER A 124 15.81 26.79 -9.57
N SER A 125 15.68 27.09 -8.28
CA SER A 125 14.76 28.10 -7.80
C SER A 125 15.18 29.48 -8.34
N ALA A 126 14.17 30.30 -8.65
CA ALA A 126 14.20 31.75 -8.87
C ALA A 126 14.58 32.27 -10.26
N VAL A 127 13.57 32.50 -11.11
CA VAL A 127 13.31 33.83 -11.69
C VAL A 127 11.80 34.05 -11.69
N LEU A 128 11.33 34.91 -10.77
CA LEU A 128 10.03 35.58 -10.85
C LEU A 128 10.07 36.55 -12.03
N MET A 129 9.15 36.37 -12.98
CA MET A 129 8.57 37.46 -13.78
C MET A 129 7.21 37.79 -13.17
#